data_AF-A0A3L6J9G0-F1
#
_entry.id   AF-A0A3L6J9G0-F1
#
_cell.length_a   1.000
_cell.length_b   1.000
_cell.length_c   1.000
_cell.angle_alpha   90.00
_cell.angle_beta   90.00
_cell.angle_gamma   90.00
#
_symmetry.space_group_name_H-M   'P 1'
#
loop_
_entity.id
_entity.type
_entity.pdbx_description
1 polymer ?
#
loop_
_entity_poly.entity_id
_entity_poly.type
_entity_poly.pdbx_seq_one_letter_code
_entity_poly.pdbx_strand_id
1 'polypeptide(L)'
;MATPHILNLSKGEHTHRVPYCYTQARKTLVEMQRLVDEDMRTGIERPLLLDHLGALIDSVDDLWRSVQQGAVSVDSISLLRVLKYISCWDLRQRLREPNLQHAKILRDLRLFVNTMDYLIVPRVTGRVVND
;
A
#
# COMPACT_ATOMS: atom_id res chain seq x y z
N MET A 1 8.55 -17.40 -13.96
CA MET A 1 7.23 -17.77 -13.42
C MET A 1 7.21 -17.30 -11.97
N ALA A 2 6.42 -16.27 -11.64
CA ALA A 2 6.33 -15.73 -10.28
C ALA A 2 4.96 -16.11 -9.70
N THR A 3 4.97 -16.89 -8.64
CA THR A 3 3.77 -17.40 -7.96
C THR A 3 3.16 -16.28 -7.11
N PRO A 4 1.86 -15.95 -7.22
CA PRO A 4 1.23 -15.03 -6.29
C PRO A 4 1.11 -15.72 -4.92
N HIS A 5 1.94 -15.29 -3.96
CA HIS A 5 1.84 -15.76 -2.57
C HIS A 5 0.57 -15.18 -1.95
N ILE A 6 -0.39 -16.03 -1.57
CA ILE A 6 -1.62 -15.64 -0.85
C ILE A 6 -1.43 -16.08 0.61
N LEU A 7 -1.49 -15.15 1.57
CA LEU A 7 -1.43 -15.49 2.99
C LEU A 7 -2.83 -15.89 3.49
N ASN A 8 -2.93 -17.10 4.06
CA ASN A 8 -4.13 -17.60 4.72
C ASN A 8 -4.24 -17.01 6.14
N LEU A 9 -5.28 -16.22 6.39
CA LEU A 9 -5.75 -15.90 7.73
C LEU A 9 -7.05 -16.67 7.96
N SER A 10 -7.04 -17.61 8.91
CA SER A 10 -8.13 -18.55 9.17
C SER A 10 -9.04 -18.09 10.30
N LYS A 11 -10.33 -17.88 10.00
CA LYS A 11 -11.51 -18.56 10.60
C LYS A 11 -12.79 -17.84 10.16
N GLY A 12 -13.75 -18.60 9.61
CA GLY A 12 -15.12 -18.16 9.30
C GLY A 12 -15.38 -17.97 7.80
N GLU A 13 -16.11 -18.92 7.22
CA GLU A 13 -17.07 -18.87 6.11
C GLU A 13 -16.96 -17.72 5.08
N HIS A 14 -16.83 -18.08 3.79
CA HIS A 14 -16.51 -17.23 2.64
C HIS A 14 -15.21 -16.44 2.79
N THR A 15 -14.08 -17.13 2.58
CA THR A 15 -12.74 -16.53 2.69
C THR A 15 -12.57 -15.45 1.60
N HIS A 16 -12.82 -14.20 1.97
CA HIS A 16 -12.33 -13.04 1.25
C HIS A 16 -10.80 -13.11 1.28
N ARG A 17 -10.21 -13.78 0.28
CA ARG A 17 -8.76 -13.84 0.11
C ARG A 17 -8.31 -12.42 -0.21
N VAL A 18 -7.56 -11.81 0.69
CA VAL A 18 -6.95 -10.50 0.48
C VAL A 18 -5.60 -10.72 -0.21
N PRO A 19 -5.32 -10.06 -1.35
CA PRO A 19 -4.03 -10.18 -2.02
C PRO A 19 -2.87 -9.77 -1.11
N TYR A 20 -1.76 -10.52 -1.15
CA TYR A 20 -0.57 -10.21 -0.36
C TYR A 20 -0.01 -8.82 -0.63
N CYS A 21 0.01 -8.39 -1.89
CA CYS A 21 0.46 -7.05 -2.28
C CYS A 21 -0.37 -5.94 -1.62
N TYR A 22 -1.70 -6.13 -1.49
CA TYR A 22 -2.55 -5.20 -0.74
C TYR A 22 -2.18 -5.20 0.75
N THR A 23 -2.06 -6.38 1.35
CA THR A 23 -1.72 -6.52 2.77
C THR A 23 -0.36 -5.87 3.08
N GLN A 24 0.63 -6.05 2.20
CA GLN A 24 1.95 -5.43 2.35
C GLN A 24 1.92 -3.92 2.16
N ALA A 25 1.25 -3.40 1.12
CA ALA A 25 1.11 -1.95 0.96
C ALA A 25 0.47 -1.30 2.19
N ARG A 26 -0.60 -1.90 2.72
CA ARG A 26 -1.27 -1.43 3.94
C ARG A 26 -0.34 -1.49 5.15
N LYS A 27 0.35 -2.61 5.35
CA LYS A 27 1.29 -2.80 6.47
C LYS A 27 2.40 -1.75 6.43
N THR A 28 2.98 -1.52 5.26
CA THR A 28 4.03 -0.52 5.06
C THR A 28 3.54 0.89 5.36
N LEU A 29 2.32 1.26 4.93
CA LEU A 29 1.74 2.55 5.27
C LEU A 29 1.58 2.75 6.78
N VAL A 30 1.09 1.73 7.50
CA VAL A 30 0.94 1.80 8.96
C VAL A 30 2.30 1.90 9.66
N GLU A 31 3.30 1.15 9.20
CA GLU A 31 4.66 1.24 9.73
C GLU A 31 5.28 2.62 9.49
N MET A 32 5.08 3.19 8.30
CA MET A 32 5.51 4.56 8.01
C MET A 32 4.83 5.59 8.92
N GLN A 33 3.53 5.43 9.25
CA GLN A 33 2.87 6.32 10.21
C GLN A 33 3.54 6.25 11.58
N ARG A 34 3.85 5.03 12.05
CA ARG A 34 4.54 4.80 13.32
C ARG A 34 5.92 5.44 13.32
N LEU A 35 6.68 5.27 12.25
CA LEU A 35 8.01 5.85 12.08
C LEU A 35 7.96 7.39 12.02
N VAL A 36 6.99 7.99 11.33
CA VAL A 36 6.88 9.46 11.31
C VAL A 36 6.50 10.01 12.69
N ASP A 37 5.65 9.31 13.44
CA ASP A 37 5.27 9.70 14.80
C ASP A 37 6.44 9.56 15.79
N GLU A 38 7.25 8.49 15.65
CA GLU A 38 8.46 8.28 16.43
C GLU A 38 9.58 9.27 16.05
N ASP A 39 9.70 9.66 14.77
CA ASP A 39 10.67 10.65 14.27
C ASP A 39 10.50 12.00 14.99
N MET A 40 9.25 12.42 15.19
CA MET A 40 8.92 13.64 15.92
C MET A 40 9.45 13.62 17.37
N ARG A 41 9.71 12.44 17.94
CA ARG A 41 10.12 12.25 19.34
C ARG A 41 11.60 11.96 19.49
N THR A 42 12.20 11.23 18.56
CA THR A 42 13.56 10.66 18.71
C THR A 42 14.53 11.06 17.60
N GLY A 43 14.05 11.63 16.49
CA GLY A 43 14.87 11.94 15.31
C GLY A 43 15.25 10.69 14.52
N ILE A 44 14.25 10.05 13.90
CA ILE A 44 14.44 8.89 13.02
C ILE A 44 15.24 9.27 11.77
N GLU A 45 16.01 8.30 11.31
CA GLU A 45 16.74 8.37 10.06
C GLU A 45 15.78 8.37 8.86
N ARG A 46 15.65 9.52 8.22
CA ARG A 46 14.99 9.73 6.91
C ARG A 46 15.28 8.64 5.85
N PRO A 47 16.49 8.05 5.75
CA PRO A 47 16.72 6.85 4.93
C PRO A 47 15.72 5.72 5.17
N LEU A 48 15.39 5.41 6.42
CA LEU A 48 14.44 4.34 6.77
C LEU A 48 13.03 4.61 6.23
N LEU A 49 12.57 5.86 6.29
CA LEU A 49 11.28 6.26 5.71
C LEU A 49 11.27 6.13 4.19
N LEU A 50 12.39 6.44 3.53
CA LEU A 50 12.53 6.29 2.08
C LEU A 50 12.57 4.81 1.66
N ASP A 51 13.19 3.94 2.46
CA ASP A 51 13.21 2.49 2.21
C ASP A 51 11.80 1.89 2.33
N HIS A 52 11.04 2.28 3.35
CA HIS A 52 9.64 1.88 3.48
C HIS A 52 8.78 2.41 2.32
N LEU A 53 9.03 3.64 1.86
CA LEU A 53 8.36 4.15 0.68
C LEU A 53 8.68 3.31 -0.58
N GLY A 54 9.91 2.83 -0.72
CA GLY A 54 10.28 1.87 -1.78
C GLY A 54 9.42 0.61 -1.72
N ALA A 55 9.35 -0.02 -0.56
CA ALA A 55 8.53 -1.23 -0.35
C ALA A 55 7.03 -0.99 -0.60
N LEU A 56 6.52 0.20 -0.27
CA LEU A 56 5.15 0.60 -0.57
C LEU A 56 4.91 0.69 -2.08
N ILE A 57 5.82 1.35 -2.81
CA ILE A 57 5.74 1.50 -4.26
C ILE A 57 5.71 0.12 -4.92
N ASP A 58 6.61 -0.78 -4.54
CA ASP A 58 6.67 -2.14 -5.08
C ASP A 58 5.35 -2.90 -4.83
N SER A 59 4.81 -2.79 -3.61
CA SER A 59 3.55 -3.45 -3.24
C SER A 59 2.35 -2.89 -4.02
N VAL A 60 2.29 -1.57 -4.23
CA VAL A 60 1.25 -0.91 -5.03
C VAL A 60 1.40 -1.28 -6.50
N ASP A 61 2.62 -1.40 -7.01
CA ASP A 61 2.90 -1.84 -8.38
C ASP A 61 2.44 -3.28 -8.63
N ASP A 62 2.68 -4.18 -7.67
CA ASP A 62 2.22 -5.57 -7.74
C ASP A 62 0.70 -5.68 -7.66
N LEU A 63 0.05 -4.85 -6.82
CA LEU A 63 -1.40 -4.77 -6.77
C LEU A 63 -1.96 -4.28 -8.11
N TRP A 64 -1.35 -3.25 -8.69
CA TRP A 64 -1.73 -2.74 -10.00
C TRP A 64 -1.58 -3.80 -11.10
N ARG A 65 -0.45 -4.52 -11.15
CA ARG A 65 -0.25 -5.63 -12.10
C ARG A 65 -1.31 -6.71 -11.93
N SER A 66 -1.63 -7.08 -10.69
CA SER A 66 -2.66 -8.08 -10.39
C SER A 66 -4.05 -7.64 -10.89
N VAL A 67 -4.35 -6.34 -10.79
CA VAL A 67 -5.57 -5.74 -11.35
C VAL A 67 -5.56 -5.76 -12.88
N GLN A 68 -4.45 -5.38 -13.51
CA GLN A 68 -4.33 -5.40 -14.97
C GLN A 68 -4.45 -6.81 -15.57
N GLN A 69 -3.96 -7.82 -14.85
CA GLN A 69 -4.07 -9.24 -15.24
C GLN A 69 -5.45 -9.84 -14.96
N GLY A 70 -6.34 -9.10 -14.30
CA GLY A 70 -7.67 -9.60 -13.91
C GLY A 70 -7.64 -10.64 -12.79
N ALA A 71 -6.52 -10.80 -12.08
CA ALA A 71 -6.39 -11.67 -10.91
C ALA A 71 -7.00 -11.04 -9.64
N VAL A 72 -7.07 -9.71 -9.62
CA VAL A 72 -7.67 -8.92 -8.55
C VAL A 72 -8.59 -7.88 -9.18
N SER A 73 -9.73 -7.61 -8.55
CA SER A 73 -10.52 -6.41 -8.80
C SER A 73 -10.45 -5.52 -7.56
N VAL A 74 -10.61 -4.21 -7.73
CA VAL A 74 -10.66 -3.23 -6.63
C VAL A 74 -11.87 -2.33 -6.82
N ASP A 75 -12.39 -1.81 -5.71
CA ASP A 75 -13.59 -0.96 -5.74
C ASP A 75 -13.38 0.36 -6.47
N SER A 76 -12.16 0.91 -6.42
CA SER A 76 -11.78 2.11 -7.17
C SER A 76 -10.43 2.00 -7.84
N ILE A 77 -10.44 1.67 -9.13
CA ILE A 77 -9.26 1.65 -10.01
C ILE A 77 -8.65 3.05 -10.11
N SER A 78 -9.47 4.09 -10.16
CA SER A 78 -9.00 5.48 -10.26
C SER A 78 -8.14 5.87 -9.06
N LEU A 79 -8.55 5.49 -7.84
CA LEU A 79 -7.79 5.78 -6.63
C LEU A 79 -6.51 4.93 -6.54
N LEU A 80 -6.54 3.67 -6.99
CA LEU A 80 -5.32 2.87 -7.11
C LEU A 80 -4.31 3.51 -8.09
N ARG A 81 -4.77 4.05 -9.21
CA ARG A 81 -3.91 4.79 -10.16
C ARG A 81 -3.33 6.05 -9.53
N VAL A 82 -4.15 6.82 -8.81
CA VAL A 82 -3.67 8.01 -8.09
C VAL A 82 -2.60 7.63 -7.08
N LEU A 83 -2.83 6.57 -6.29
CA LEU A 83 -1.86 6.08 -5.31
C LEU A 83 -0.52 5.73 -5.98
N LYS A 84 -0.57 4.95 -7.07
CA LYS A 84 0.59 4.50 -7.84
C LYS A 84 1.37 5.64 -8.49
N TYR A 85 0.69 6.50 -9.24
CA TYR A 85 1.35 7.44 -10.15
C TYR A 85 1.55 8.84 -9.57
N ILE A 86 0.81 9.21 -8.53
CA ILE A 86 0.80 10.57 -7.97
C ILE A 86 1.23 10.53 -6.51
N SER A 87 0.44 9.87 -5.65
CA SER A 87 0.60 9.97 -4.20
C SER A 87 1.96 9.46 -3.69
N CYS A 88 2.42 8.30 -4.16
CA CYS A 88 3.73 7.77 -3.77
C CYS A 88 4.88 8.67 -4.23
N TRP A 89 4.75 9.29 -5.41
CA TRP A 89 5.75 10.23 -5.91
C TRP A 89 5.79 11.51 -5.08
N ASP A 90 4.62 12.10 -4.78
CA ASP A 90 4.52 13.30 -3.96
C ASP A 90 5.07 13.07 -2.55
N LEU A 91 4.77 11.90 -1.96
CA LEU A 91 5.32 11.51 -0.66
C LEU A 91 6.86 11.40 -0.72
N ARG A 92 7.41 10.86 -1.82
CA ARG A 92 8.86 10.78 -2.04
C ARG A 92 9.51 12.15 -2.07
N GLN A 93 8.90 13.12 -2.74
CA GLN A 93 9.43 14.48 -2.81
C GLN A 93 9.43 15.12 -1.42
N ARG A 94 8.33 14.97 -0.67
CA ARG A 94 8.22 15.53 0.69
C ARG A 94 9.22 14.91 1.66
N LEU A 95 9.45 13.59 1.60
CA LEU A 95 10.47 12.94 2.42
C LEU A 95 11.90 13.41 2.10
N ARG A 96 12.13 13.98 0.90
CA ARG A 96 13.43 14.54 0.50
C ARG A 96 13.59 16.01 0.86
N GLU A 97 12.52 16.71 1.23
CA GLU A 97 12.60 18.12 1.64
C GLU A 97 13.50 18.27 2.87
N PRO A 98 14.38 19.29 2.96
CA PRO A 98 15.29 19.47 4.08
C PRO A 98 14.53 19.61 5.41
N ASN A 99 13.44 20.38 5.40
CA ASN A 99 12.57 20.56 6.55
C ASN A 99 11.36 19.64 6.44
N LEU A 100 11.41 18.51 7.14
CA LEU A 100 10.35 17.52 7.07
C LEU A 100 9.09 18.05 7.77
N GLN A 101 7.98 18.09 7.05
CA GLN A 101 6.69 18.51 7.60
C GLN A 101 5.94 17.29 8.15
N HIS A 102 6.37 16.76 9.31
CA HIS A 102 5.85 15.52 9.90
C HIS A 102 4.31 15.47 9.96
N ALA A 103 3.68 16.53 10.45
CA ALA A 103 2.22 16.59 10.57
C ALA A 103 1.50 16.44 9.21
N LYS A 104 2.08 16.98 8.14
CA LYS A 104 1.54 16.88 6.78
C LYS A 104 1.72 15.47 6.23
N ILE A 105 2.90 14.87 6.44
CA ILE A 105 3.20 13.50 6.02
C ILE A 105 2.30 12.50 6.75
N LEU A 106 2.15 12.65 8.06
CA LEU A 106 1.30 11.80 8.87
C LEU A 106 -0.17 11.88 8.43
N ARG A 107 -0.66 13.08 8.09
CA ARG A 107 -2.00 13.28 7.52
C ARG A 107 -2.17 12.52 6.21
N ASP A 108 -1.20 12.64 5.30
CA ASP A 108 -1.24 11.96 4.00
C ASP A 108 -1.21 10.44 4.16
N LEU A 109 -0.31 9.92 5.01
CA LEU A 109 -0.24 8.49 5.30
C LEU A 109 -1.56 7.96 5.89
N ARG A 110 -2.22 8.72 6.77
CA ARG A 110 -3.56 8.36 7.29
C ARG A 110 -4.61 8.32 6.19
N LEU A 111 -4.58 9.30 5.29
CA LEU A 111 -5.45 9.31 4.13
C LEU A 111 -5.20 8.11 3.22
N PHE A 112 -3.95 7.70 3.01
CA PHE A 112 -3.61 6.53 2.19
C PHE A 112 -4.11 5.24 2.81
N VAL A 113 -3.94 5.05 4.13
CA VAL A 113 -4.50 3.88 4.83
C VAL A 113 -6.01 3.84 4.69
N ASN A 114 -6.71 4.97 4.92
CA ASN A 114 -8.16 5.03 4.76
C ASN A 114 -8.59 4.77 3.31
N THR A 115 -7.84 5.30 2.33
CA THR A 115 -8.11 5.07 0.91
C THR A 115 -7.98 3.58 0.58
N MET A 116 -6.97 2.90 1.11
CA MET A 116 -6.83 1.46 0.95
C MET A 116 -8.01 0.72 1.60
N ASP A 117 -8.27 0.99 2.88
CA ASP A 117 -9.23 0.24 3.71
C ASP A 117 -10.68 0.39 3.26
N TYR A 118 -11.04 1.52 2.65
CA TYR A 118 -12.43 1.82 2.32
C TYR A 118 -12.71 1.98 0.83
N LEU A 119 -11.68 2.25 -0.01
CA LEU A 119 -11.91 2.63 -1.41
C LEU A 119 -11.13 1.76 -2.43
N ILE A 120 -10.00 1.15 -2.05
CA ILE A 120 -9.23 0.24 -2.90
C ILE A 120 -9.36 -1.20 -2.36
N VAL A 121 -10.53 -1.54 -1.81
CA VAL A 121 -10.76 -2.86 -1.22
C VAL A 121 -10.64 -3.93 -2.33
N PRO A 122 -9.71 -4.89 -2.18
CA PRO A 122 -9.47 -5.87 -3.23
C PRO A 122 -10.43 -7.06 -3.11
N ARG A 123 -10.79 -7.61 -4.26
CA ARG A 123 -11.56 -8.85 -4.39
C ARG A 123 -10.83 -9.77 -5.35
N VAL A 124 -10.40 -10.93 -4.87
CA VAL A 124 -9.78 -11.95 -5.73
C VAL A 124 -10.83 -12.46 -6.71
N THR A 125 -10.58 -12.24 -7.98
CA THR A 125 -11.43 -12.72 -9.07
C THR A 125 -11.09 -14.19 -9.29
N GLY A 126 -11.93 -15.08 -8.77
CA GLY A 126 -11.76 -16.54 -8.85
C GLY A 126 -11.89 -17.13 -10.27
N ARG A 127 -11.55 -16.38 -11.32
CA ARG A 127 -11.43 -16.95 -12.67
C ARG A 127 -10.16 -17.79 -12.73
N VAL A 128 -10.28 -19.04 -12.31
CA VAL A 128 -9.48 -20.12 -12.87
C VAL A 128 -9.83 -20.14 -14.35
N VAL A 129 -8.93 -19.67 -15.20
CA VAL A 129 -8.99 -19.96 -16.63
C VAL A 129 -8.65 -21.44 -16.73
N ASN A 130 -9.67 -22.29 -16.84
CA ASN A 130 -9.49 -23.66 -17.30
C ASN A 130 -9.28 -23.55 -18.81
N ASP A 131 -8.02 -23.64 -19.24
CA ASP A 131 -7.67 -24.13 -20.57
C ASP A 131 -7.68 -25.66 -20.55
#